data_AF-A0A703UZF7-F1
#
_entry.id   AF-A0A703UZF7-F1
#
_cell.length_a   1.000
_cell.length_b   1.000
_cell.length_c   1.000
_cell.angle_alpha   90.00
_cell.angle_beta   90.00
_cell.angle_gamma   90.00
#
_symmetry.space_group_name_H-M   'P 1'
#
loop_
_entity.id
_entity.type
_entity.pdbx_description
1 polymer ?
#
loop_
_entity_poly.entity_id
_entity_poly.type
_entity_poly.pdbx_seq_one_letter_code
_entity_poly.pdbx_strand_id
1 'polypeptide(L)'
;NCADMSLILGAIIAKYIPQRLTGIGFSKNNVFDARISTSLMYNSASGGNHVVVFLTFTDSKGISEYILDPWLDARIFKKEESYEIYKNNSSEYINENHCFEAYDKYTAIMNSAEYIDAITKTINLLYRVNLDEIQLTNPFKFI
;
A
#
# COMPACT_ATOMS: atom_id res chain seq x y z
N ASN A 1 12.55 6.47 8.02
CA ASN A 1 13.19 5.98 6.78
C ASN A 1 12.08 5.46 5.85
N CYS A 2 12.34 5.18 4.56
CA CYS A 2 11.31 4.68 3.62
C CYS A 2 10.74 3.31 4.02
N ALA A 3 11.55 2.43 4.60
CA ALA A 3 11.11 1.10 5.03
C ALA A 3 10.03 1.14 6.13
N ASP A 4 10.23 1.93 7.19
CA ASP A 4 9.27 2.10 8.29
C ASP A 4 7.99 2.76 7.79
N MET A 5 8.12 3.78 6.94
CA MET A 5 6.95 4.47 6.35
C MET A 5 6.15 3.52 5.46
N SER A 6 6.82 2.74 4.60
CA SER A 6 6.16 1.73 3.76
C SER A 6 5.56 0.60 4.59
N LEU A 7 6.21 0.18 5.68
CA LEU A 7 5.68 -0.83 6.58
C LEU A 7 4.38 -0.36 7.25
N ILE A 8 4.35 0.88 7.76
CA ILE A 8 3.15 1.48 8.36
C ILE A 8 2.06 1.67 7.30
N LEU A 9 2.39 2.27 6.15
CA LEU A 9 1.46 2.51 5.06
C LEU A 9 0.84 1.20 4.55
N GLY A 10 1.66 0.19 4.32
CA GLY A 10 1.20 -1.10 3.83
C GLY A 10 0.29 -1.81 4.83
N ALA A 11 0.58 -1.74 6.14
CA ALA A 11 -0.31 -2.28 7.18
C ALA A 11 -1.67 -1.55 7.22
N ILE A 12 -1.67 -0.22 7.07
CA ILE A 12 -2.91 0.57 6.98
C ILE A 12 -3.71 0.15 5.74
N ILE A 13 -3.06 0.05 4.58
CA ILE A 13 -3.71 -0.28 3.31
C ILE A 13 -4.27 -1.71 3.30
N ALA A 14 -3.51 -2.67 3.85
CA ALA A 14 -3.93 -4.06 4.02
C ALA A 14 -5.26 -4.17 4.78
N LYS A 15 -5.42 -3.37 5.84
CA LYS A 15 -6.66 -3.29 6.63
C LYS A 15 -7.74 -2.48 5.92
N TYR A 16 -7.38 -1.32 5.40
CA TYR A 16 -8.31 -0.30 4.92
C TYR A 16 -9.05 -0.73 3.66
N ILE A 17 -8.36 -1.25 2.64
CA ILE A 17 -8.98 -1.51 1.33
C ILE A 17 -10.12 -2.54 1.43
N PRO A 18 -9.95 -3.72 2.07
CA PRO A 18 -11.03 -4.69 2.21
C PRO A 18 -12.22 -4.13 3.01
N GLN A 19 -11.95 -3.40 4.10
CA GLN A 19 -12.97 -2.76 4.93
C GLN A 19 -13.75 -1.71 4.13
N ARG A 20 -13.04 -0.90 3.34
CA ARG A 20 -13.60 0.15 2.49
C ARG A 20 -14.52 -0.41 1.42
N LEU A 21 -14.08 -1.45 0.71
CA LEU A 21 -14.88 -2.10 -0.34
C LEU A 21 -16.17 -2.67 0.24
N THR A 22 -16.08 -3.32 1.40
CA THR A 22 -17.27 -3.81 2.12
C THR A 22 -18.20 -2.65 2.50
N GLY A 23 -17.65 -1.54 3.03
CA GLY A 23 -18.43 -0.36 3.44
C GLY A 23 -19.18 0.34 2.29
N ILE A 24 -18.67 0.26 1.05
CA ILE A 24 -19.37 0.80 -0.13
C ILE A 24 -20.27 -0.22 -0.84
N GLY A 25 -20.50 -1.39 -0.25
CA GLY A 25 -21.51 -2.35 -0.69
C GLY A 25 -20.99 -3.56 -1.49
N PHE A 26 -19.68 -3.75 -1.61
CA PHE A 26 -19.15 -5.02 -2.15
C PHE A 26 -19.41 -6.14 -1.15
N SER A 27 -19.84 -7.30 -1.67
CA SER A 27 -19.98 -8.49 -0.83
C SER A 27 -18.60 -8.94 -0.32
N LYS A 28 -18.55 -9.56 0.86
CA LYS A 28 -17.30 -10.14 1.39
C LYS A 28 -16.69 -11.15 0.40
N ASN A 29 -17.52 -11.88 -0.32
CA ASN A 29 -17.06 -12.83 -1.34
C ASN A 29 -16.38 -12.09 -2.50
N ASN A 30 -16.96 -10.99 -2.99
CA ASN A 30 -16.33 -10.20 -4.06
C ASN A 30 -14.97 -9.64 -3.63
N VAL A 31 -14.86 -9.18 -2.37
CA VAL A 31 -13.60 -8.67 -1.81
C VAL A 31 -12.56 -9.78 -1.68
N PHE A 32 -12.98 -10.97 -1.25
CA PHE A 32 -12.14 -12.16 -1.17
C PHE A 32 -11.67 -12.63 -2.56
N ASP A 33 -12.58 -12.65 -3.53
CA ASP A 33 -12.32 -13.07 -4.91
C ASP A 33 -11.36 -12.13 -5.63
N ALA A 34 -11.31 -10.85 -5.23
CA ALA A 34 -10.35 -9.87 -5.74
C ALA A 34 -8.90 -10.08 -5.24
N ARG A 35 -8.68 -11.07 -4.35
CA ARG A 35 -7.36 -11.51 -3.83
C ARG A 35 -6.40 -10.35 -3.57
N ILE A 36 -6.92 -9.35 -2.85
CA ILE A 36 -6.20 -8.11 -2.56
C ILE A 36 -5.00 -8.46 -1.69
N SER A 37 -3.80 -8.12 -2.15
CA SER A 37 -2.57 -8.41 -1.41
C SER A 37 -1.68 -7.18 -1.35
N THR A 38 -1.03 -7.02 -0.21
CA THR A 38 -0.04 -5.96 0.03
C THR A 38 1.28 -6.60 0.43
N SER A 39 2.35 -6.18 -0.24
CA SER A 39 3.72 -6.55 0.10
C SER A 39 4.63 -5.33 0.13
N LEU A 40 5.84 -5.52 0.65
CA LEU A 40 6.89 -4.54 0.55
C LEU A 40 7.80 -4.93 -0.61
N MET A 41 8.19 -3.94 -1.39
CA MET A 41 9.23 -4.09 -2.40
C MET A 41 10.42 -3.22 -2.06
N TYR A 42 11.60 -3.81 -2.16
CA TYR A 42 12.85 -3.07 -2.04
C TYR A 42 13.43 -2.85 -3.43
N ASN A 43 14.05 -1.69 -3.63
CA ASN A 43 14.77 -1.40 -4.85
C ASN A 43 16.10 -2.18 -4.81
N SER A 44 16.26 -3.14 -5.71
CA SER A 44 17.50 -3.88 -5.92
C SER A 44 18.39 -3.16 -6.94
N ALA A 45 19.69 -3.42 -6.88
CA ALA A 45 20.71 -2.92 -7.81
C ALA A 45 21.00 -1.40 -7.76
N SER A 46 21.47 -0.82 -8.89
CA SER A 46 21.93 0.57 -9.03
C SER A 46 20.81 1.61 -9.00
N GLY A 47 19.56 1.19 -8.78
CA GLY A 47 18.40 2.05 -8.69
C GLY A 47 18.37 2.94 -7.45
N GLY A 48 19.21 2.66 -6.44
CA GLY A 48 19.24 3.36 -5.16
C GLY A 48 18.59 2.58 -4.00
N ASN A 49 18.64 3.14 -2.79
CA ASN A 49 18.09 2.51 -1.57
C ASN A 49 16.68 3.02 -1.25
N HIS A 50 15.66 2.34 -1.78
CA HIS A 50 14.26 2.70 -1.55
C HIS A 50 13.37 1.48 -1.29
N VAL A 51 12.31 1.68 -0.51
CA VAL A 51 11.31 0.66 -0.19
C VAL A 51 9.92 1.25 -0.38
N VAL A 52 9.09 0.55 -1.13
CA VAL A 52 7.70 0.94 -1.44
C VAL A 52 6.72 -0.13 -1.01
N VAL A 53 5.44 0.23 -0.94
CA VAL A 53 4.35 -0.73 -0.80
C VAL A 53 3.91 -1.17 -2.19
N PHE A 54 3.74 -2.46 -2.36
CA PHE A 54 3.20 -3.07 -3.55
C PHE A 54 1.80 -3.61 -3.27
N LEU A 55 0.83 -3.19 -4.07
CA LEU A 55 -0.57 -3.56 -3.93
C LEU A 55 -1.03 -4.29 -5.19
N THR A 56 -1.56 -5.50 -5.03
CA THR A 56 -2.09 -6.30 -6.13
C THR A 56 -3.57 -6.56 -5.95
N PHE A 57 -4.34 -6.40 -7.03
CA PHE A 57 -5.70 -6.90 -7.15
C PHE A 57 -5.67 -8.01 -8.20
N THR A 58 -6.23 -9.18 -7.89
CA THR A 58 -6.38 -10.26 -8.87
C THR A 58 -7.82 -10.67 -8.96
N ASP A 59 -8.43 -10.49 -10.13
CA ASP A 59 -9.81 -10.90 -10.40
C ASP A 59 -9.89 -11.73 -11.69
N SER A 60 -11.10 -12.00 -12.18
CA SER A 60 -11.33 -12.75 -13.41
C SER A 60 -10.79 -12.07 -14.67
N LYS A 61 -10.44 -10.77 -14.62
CA LYS A 61 -9.92 -9.98 -15.73
C LYS A 61 -8.40 -9.91 -15.74
N GLY A 62 -7.75 -10.26 -14.63
CA GLY A 62 -6.29 -10.36 -14.54
C GLY A 62 -5.73 -9.78 -13.24
N ILE A 63 -4.44 -9.42 -13.29
CA ILE A 63 -3.72 -8.84 -12.16
C ILE A 63 -3.53 -7.34 -12.44
N SER A 64 -3.94 -6.51 -11.49
CA SER A 64 -3.61 -5.08 -11.46
C SER A 64 -2.57 -4.83 -10.36
N GLU A 65 -1.45 -4.21 -10.74
CA GLU A 65 -0.30 -3.97 -9.85
C GLU A 65 -0.09 -2.47 -9.64
N TYR A 66 -0.03 -2.06 -8.37
CA TYR A 66 0.15 -0.67 -7.96
C TYR A 66 1.33 -0.52 -7.01
N ILE A 67 2.02 0.60 -7.13
CA ILE A 67 3.04 1.06 -6.19
C ILE A 67 2.45 2.20 -5.38
N LEU A 68 2.64 2.14 -4.06
CA LEU A 68 2.38 3.25 -3.16
C LEU A 68 3.71 3.68 -2.56
N ASP A 69 4.11 4.91 -2.85
CA ASP A 69 5.40 5.45 -2.44
C ASP A 69 5.20 6.55 -1.38
N PRO A 70 5.56 6.31 -0.10
CA PRO A 70 5.41 7.31 0.94
C PRO A 70 6.30 8.54 0.75
N TRP A 71 7.36 8.47 -0.06
CA TRP A 71 8.21 9.63 -0.35
C TRP A 71 7.66 10.55 -1.44
N LEU A 72 6.75 10.06 -2.26
CA LEU A 72 6.06 10.85 -3.27
C LEU A 72 4.69 11.29 -2.75
N ASP A 73 4.62 11.82 -1.52
CA ASP A 73 3.37 12.21 -0.85
C ASP A 73 2.31 11.09 -0.81
N ALA A 74 2.76 9.85 -0.56
CA ALA A 74 1.94 8.65 -0.59
C ALA A 74 1.19 8.45 -1.92
N ARG A 75 1.77 8.90 -3.04
CA ARG A 75 1.21 8.73 -4.38
C ARG A 75 1.02 7.24 -4.69
N ILE A 76 -0.13 6.95 -5.29
CA ILE A 76 -0.50 5.64 -5.81
C ILE A 76 -0.44 5.71 -7.34
N PHE A 77 0.26 4.77 -7.95
CA PHE A 77 0.38 4.68 -9.41
C PHE A 77 0.53 3.24 -9.84
N LYS A 78 0.25 2.95 -11.10
CA LYS A 78 0.43 1.59 -11.61
C LYS A 78 1.91 1.26 -11.72
N LYS A 79 2.27 0.01 -11.51
CA LYS A 79 3.67 -0.44 -11.65
C LYS A 79 4.25 -0.12 -13.02
N GLU A 80 3.46 -0.22 -14.09
CA GLU A 80 3.87 0.11 -15.47
C GLU A 80 4.24 1.60 -15.67
N GLU A 81 3.80 2.49 -14.78
CA GLU A 81 4.09 3.94 -14.83
C GLU A 81 5.37 4.31 -14.07
N SER A 82 6.00 3.36 -13.36
CA SER A 82 7.10 3.62 -12.44
C SER A 82 8.31 4.27 -13.12
N TYR A 83 8.67 3.82 -14.32
CA TYR A 83 9.77 4.39 -15.09
C TYR A 83 9.60 5.88 -15.36
N GLU A 84 8.42 6.29 -15.83
CA GLU A 84 8.12 7.69 -16.15
C GLU A 84 8.13 8.58 -14.90
N ILE A 85 7.76 8.02 -13.74
CA ILE A 85 7.76 8.72 -12.47
C ILE A 85 9.18 8.88 -11.92
N TYR A 86 9.98 7.81 -11.92
CA TYR A 86 11.29 7.81 -11.26
C TYR A 86 12.41 8.39 -12.12
N LYS A 87 12.30 8.38 -13.45
CA LYS A 87 13.29 9.07 -14.31
C LYS A 87 13.36 10.58 -14.06
N ASN A 88 12.24 11.18 -13.63
CA ASN A 88 12.14 12.61 -13.36
C ASN A 88 12.47 12.97 -11.90
N ASN A 89 12.65 11.97 -11.03
CA ASN A 89 12.89 12.14 -9.58
C ASN A 89 14.15 11.38 -9.15
N SER A 90 15.21 11.49 -9.97
CA SER A 90 16.47 10.78 -9.75
C SER A 90 17.24 11.31 -8.54
N SER A 91 17.62 10.42 -7.64
CA SER A 91 18.41 10.68 -6.42
C SER A 91 19.28 9.47 -6.07
N GLU A 92 20.04 9.55 -4.98
CA GLU A 92 20.79 8.40 -4.45
C GLU A 92 19.88 7.24 -3.98
N TYR A 93 18.59 7.53 -3.75
CA TYR A 93 17.65 6.55 -3.23
C TYR A 93 16.78 5.91 -4.31
N ILE A 94 16.45 6.61 -5.39
CA ILE A 94 15.61 6.11 -6.49
C ILE A 94 15.96 6.81 -7.81
N ASN A 95 16.00 6.08 -8.93
CA ASN A 95 16.27 6.62 -10.26
C ASN A 95 15.64 5.77 -11.40
N GLU A 96 15.89 6.12 -12.66
CA GLU A 96 15.34 5.39 -13.82
C GLU A 96 15.70 3.90 -13.88
N ASN A 97 16.82 3.50 -13.24
CA ASN A 97 17.30 2.11 -13.18
C ASN A 97 16.69 1.31 -12.03
N HIS A 98 15.62 1.81 -11.39
CA HIS A 98 14.93 1.11 -10.31
C HIS A 98 14.45 -0.28 -10.73
N CYS A 99 14.64 -1.25 -9.84
CA CYS A 99 14.18 -2.61 -9.99
C CYS A 99 13.59 -3.06 -8.65
N PHE A 100 12.25 -3.11 -8.56
CA PHE A 100 11.60 -3.48 -7.32
C PHE A 100 11.47 -4.99 -7.19
N GLU A 101 12.03 -5.54 -6.12
CA GLU A 101 11.98 -6.94 -5.75
C GLU A 101 11.22 -7.15 -4.43
N ALA A 102 10.63 -8.34 -4.27
CA ALA A 102 9.88 -8.69 -3.07
C ALA A 102 10.76 -8.63 -1.81
N TYR A 103 10.25 -7.98 -0.77
CA TYR A 103 10.90 -7.92 0.54
C TYR A 103 10.13 -8.73 1.58
N ASP A 104 10.36 -10.04 1.59
CA ASP A 104 9.54 -11.00 2.35
C ASP A 104 9.64 -10.82 3.87
N LYS A 105 10.82 -10.44 4.38
CA LYS A 105 11.10 -10.34 5.82
C LYS A 105 10.11 -9.44 6.56
N TYR A 106 9.75 -8.31 5.95
CA TYR A 106 8.84 -7.33 6.55
C TYR A 106 7.40 -7.46 6.04
N THR A 107 7.19 -8.08 4.88
CA THR A 107 5.85 -8.34 4.35
C THR A 107 5.01 -9.21 5.29
N ALA A 108 5.59 -10.23 5.91
CA ALA A 108 4.88 -11.05 6.89
C ALA A 108 4.47 -10.26 8.15
N ILE A 109 5.38 -9.42 8.66
CA ILE A 109 5.12 -8.57 9.83
C ILE A 109 4.02 -7.55 9.52
N MET A 110 4.13 -6.89 8.37
CA MET A 110 3.16 -5.90 7.89
C MET A 110 1.73 -6.43 7.87
N ASN A 111 1.56 -7.69 7.46
CA ASN A 111 0.26 -8.35 7.31
C ASN A 111 -0.16 -9.12 8.58
N SER A 112 0.63 -9.09 9.65
CA SER A 112 0.25 -9.75 10.92
C SER A 112 -0.87 -8.98 11.63
N ALA A 113 -1.79 -9.71 12.25
CA ALA A 113 -2.91 -9.11 12.96
C ALA A 113 -2.43 -8.26 14.15
N GLU A 114 -1.39 -8.72 14.84
CA GLU A 114 -0.78 -8.02 15.97
C GLU A 114 -0.20 -6.67 15.56
N TYR A 115 0.54 -6.62 14.45
CA TYR A 115 1.14 -5.38 13.97
C TYR A 115 0.08 -4.39 13.46
N ILE A 116 -0.90 -4.88 12.69
CA ILE A 116 -2.02 -4.07 12.20
C ILE A 116 -2.81 -3.47 13.36
N ASP A 117 -3.11 -4.23 14.41
CA ASP A 117 -3.82 -3.76 15.61
C ASP A 117 -2.98 -2.71 16.36
N ALA A 118 -1.69 -2.97 16.57
CA ALA A 118 -0.78 -2.04 17.25
C ALA A 118 -0.69 -0.69 16.50
N ILE A 119 -0.52 -0.71 15.18
CA ILE A 119 -0.49 0.49 14.34
C ILE A 119 -1.83 1.21 14.36
N THR A 120 -2.95 0.48 14.26
CA THR A 120 -4.29 1.07 14.33
C THR A 120 -4.48 1.84 15.63
N LYS A 121 -4.20 1.22 16.79
CA LYS A 121 -4.32 1.84 18.11
C LYS A 121 -3.44 3.08 18.23
N THR A 122 -2.22 3.00 17.71
CA THR A 122 -1.27 4.11 17.72
C THR A 122 -1.78 5.30 16.91
N ILE A 123 -2.27 5.05 15.69
CA ILE A 123 -2.83 6.12 14.83
C ILE A 123 -4.07 6.73 15.46
N ASN A 124 -4.98 5.90 15.97
CA ASN A 124 -6.20 6.37 16.62
C ASN A 124 -5.87 7.26 17.84
N LEU A 125 -4.86 6.90 18.63
CA LEU A 125 -4.40 7.66 19.78
C LEU A 125 -3.79 9.01 19.38
N LEU A 126 -2.85 9.00 18.42
CA LEU A 126 -2.07 10.16 18.02
C LEU A 126 -2.91 11.18 17.23
N TYR A 127 -3.70 10.71 16.27
CA TYR A 127 -4.40 11.57 15.31
C TYR A 127 -5.88 11.73 15.62
N ARG A 128 -6.40 11.07 16.67
CA ARG A 128 -7.83 11.10 17.05
C ARG A 128 -8.76 10.69 15.89
N VAL A 129 -8.26 9.85 14.99
CA VAL A 129 -9.03 9.23 13.90
C VAL A 129 -9.55 7.88 14.40
N ASN A 130 -10.72 7.45 13.96
CA ASN A 130 -11.17 6.08 14.16
C ASN A 130 -11.01 5.29 12.86
N LEU A 131 -9.87 4.61 12.71
CA LEU A 131 -9.59 3.80 11.52
C LEU A 131 -10.57 2.63 11.33
N ASP A 132 -11.28 2.18 12.38
CA ASP A 132 -12.25 1.10 12.28
C ASP A 132 -13.60 1.58 11.69
N GLU A 133 -13.93 2.86 11.84
CA GLU A 133 -15.20 3.47 11.40
C GLU A 133 -15.13 4.15 10.03
N ILE A 134 -13.94 4.21 9.45
CA ILE A 134 -13.68 4.75 8.10
C ILE A 134 -14.55 4.11 7.00
N GLN A 135 -15.15 2.95 7.30
CA GLN A 135 -16.11 2.24 6.45
C GLN A 135 -17.36 3.08 6.10
N LEU A 136 -17.74 4.04 6.96
CA LEU A 136 -19.07 4.68 6.94
C LEU A 136 -19.18 5.91 6.03
N THR A 137 -18.09 6.60 5.72
CA THR A 137 -18.13 7.82 4.90
C THR A 137 -17.97 7.46 3.43
N ASN A 138 -19.03 7.47 2.62
CA ASN A 138 -18.85 7.49 1.15
C ASN A 138 -18.26 8.86 0.75
N PRO A 139 -16.98 9.00 0.35
CA PRO A 139 -16.44 10.28 -0.06
C PRO A 139 -17.12 10.77 -1.35
N PHE A 140 -17.72 9.86 -2.12
CA PHE A 140 -18.51 10.16 -3.31
C PHE A 140 -19.99 10.44 -3.00
N LYS A 141 -20.44 10.42 -1.73
CA LYS A 141 -21.78 10.94 -1.38
C LYS A 141 -21.81 12.48 -1.37
N PHE A 142 -20.65 13.12 -1.36
CA PHE A 142 -20.49 14.57 -1.33
C PHE A 142 -20.05 15.15 -2.69
N ILE A 143 -20.07 14.33 -3.75
CA ILE A 143 -19.83 14.71 -5.16
C ILE A 143 -21.09 14.39 -5.94
#